data_AF-A0A6B3QFY4-F1
#
_entry.id   AF-A0A6B3QFY4-F1
#
_cell.length_a   1.000
_cell.length_b   1.000
_cell.length_c   1.000
_cell.angle_alpha   90.00
_cell.angle_beta   90.00
_cell.angle_gamma   90.00
#
_symmetry.space_group_name_H-M   'P 1'
#
loop_
_entity.id
_entity.type
_entity.pdbx_description
1 polymer ?
#
loop_
_entity_poly.entity_id
_entity_poly.type
_entity_poly.pdbx_seq_one_letter_code
_entity_poly.pdbx_strand_id
1 'polypeptide(L)'
;MNSVRLLRGAVAAVLVTVLLSACSSDGEDGVPRSWIGKTYSTGGSGWLDKDSSPAKVADAIDDHRDALDRASGDGMEFLRYGDDMVTVSPYRNGSTIEIEDYRNGYRRHQQHLTYWPNPSSFRGGGPGSGK
;
A
#
# COMPACT_ATOMS: atom_id res chain seq x y z
N MET A 1 -37.87 -6.25 -32.54
CA MET A 1 -37.07 -5.02 -32.30
C MET A 1 -37.83 -4.23 -31.25
N ASN A 2 -37.40 -3.97 -30.01
CA ASN A 2 -36.11 -4.08 -29.34
C ASN A 2 -36.33 -4.40 -27.86
N SER A 3 -35.39 -5.17 -27.29
CA SER A 3 -35.22 -5.43 -25.87
C SER A 3 -34.71 -4.19 -25.14
N VAL A 4 -35.15 -3.95 -23.90
CA VAL A 4 -34.31 -3.28 -22.89
C VAL A 4 -34.51 -4.00 -21.54
N ARG A 5 -33.46 -4.68 -21.09
CA ARG A 5 -33.37 -5.28 -19.75
C ARG A 5 -32.96 -4.17 -18.79
N LEU A 6 -33.81 -3.88 -17.80
CA LEU A 6 -33.51 -2.93 -16.73
C LEU A 6 -32.46 -3.54 -15.78
N LEU A 7 -31.33 -2.85 -15.67
CA LEU A 7 -30.21 -3.19 -14.80
C LEU A 7 -30.60 -3.01 -13.34
N ARG A 8 -30.36 -4.05 -12.53
CA ARG A 8 -30.47 -4.00 -11.07
C ARG A 8 -29.30 -3.19 -10.52
N GLY A 9 -29.57 -1.97 -10.08
CA GLY A 9 -28.64 -1.16 -9.30
C GLY A 9 -28.55 -1.71 -7.87
N ALA A 10 -27.37 -2.20 -7.48
CA ALA A 10 -27.08 -2.56 -6.11
C ALA A 10 -26.72 -1.28 -5.33
N VAL A 11 -27.49 -0.99 -4.29
CA VAL A 11 -27.20 0.07 -3.32
C VAL A 11 -26.02 -0.38 -2.48
N ALA A 12 -24.85 0.20 -2.69
CA ALA A 12 -23.68 -0.01 -1.85
C ALA A 12 -23.87 0.77 -0.54
N ALA A 13 -24.01 0.04 0.57
CA ALA A 13 -24.07 0.61 1.91
C ALA A 13 -22.70 1.20 2.27
N VAL A 14 -22.62 2.53 2.36
CA VAL A 14 -21.46 3.25 2.90
C VAL A 14 -21.50 3.12 4.42
N LEU A 15 -20.66 2.25 5.00
CA LEU A 15 -20.45 2.20 6.44
C LEU A 15 -19.38 3.24 6.81
N VAL A 16 -19.86 4.39 7.29
CA VAL A 16 -19.06 5.41 7.98
C VAL A 16 -18.88 4.97 9.43
N THR A 17 -17.64 4.75 9.87
CA THR A 17 -17.29 4.66 11.30
C THR A 17 -16.16 5.62 11.61
N VAL A 18 -16.43 6.51 12.58
CA VAL A 18 -15.66 7.68 13.00
C VAL A 18 -14.92 7.36 14.32
N LEU A 19 -13.69 7.93 14.45
CA LEU A 19 -12.76 7.96 15.62
C LEU A 19 -11.92 6.68 15.80
N LEU A 20 -10.59 6.70 15.92
CA LEU A 20 -9.73 7.60 16.71
C LEU A 20 -8.57 8.24 15.91
N SER A 21 -8.15 9.41 16.42
CA SER A 21 -6.98 10.19 16.03
C SER A 21 -5.70 9.66 16.71
N ALA A 22 -4.68 9.45 15.86
CA ALA A 22 -3.25 9.71 16.06
C ALA A 22 -2.61 9.44 17.44
N CYS A 23 -1.81 8.38 17.48
CA CYS A 23 -0.43 8.50 17.95
C CYS A 23 0.40 7.38 17.30
N SER A 24 0.88 7.63 16.08
CA SER A 24 2.07 6.95 15.57
C SER A 24 2.87 8.03 14.88
N SER A 25 4.13 8.13 15.29
CA SER A 25 5.10 9.11 14.82
C SER A 25 5.52 8.79 13.39
N ASP A 26 4.57 8.77 12.46
CA ASP A 26 4.88 8.78 11.03
C ASP A 26 5.33 10.20 10.72
N GLY A 27 6.62 10.38 10.42
CA GLY A 27 7.16 11.66 9.96
C GLY A 27 6.37 12.18 8.76
N GLU A 28 6.58 13.44 8.38
CA GLU A 28 5.80 14.07 7.30
C GLU A 28 5.78 13.23 6.01
N ASP A 29 6.78 12.37 5.76
CA ASP A 29 6.89 11.50 4.57
C ASP A 29 6.58 10.00 4.81
N GLY A 30 5.88 9.66 5.89
CA GLY A 30 5.56 8.28 6.28
C GLY A 30 4.35 7.66 5.54
N VAL A 31 4.25 6.33 5.58
CA VAL A 31 3.12 5.57 5.01
C VAL A 31 1.83 5.92 5.76
N PRO A 32 0.68 6.09 5.08
CA PRO A 32 -0.59 6.38 5.75
C PRO A 32 -1.22 5.13 6.42
N ARG A 33 -0.49 4.50 7.36
CA ARG A 33 -0.86 3.24 8.05
C ARG A 33 -2.25 3.29 8.69
N SER A 34 -2.57 4.40 9.36
CA SER A 34 -3.88 4.56 10.02
C SER A 34 -5.03 4.55 9.02
N TRP A 35 -4.84 5.18 7.85
CA TRP A 35 -5.83 5.17 6.79
C TRP A 35 -5.92 3.79 6.12
N ILE A 36 -4.79 3.16 5.79
CA ILE A 36 -4.75 1.79 5.25
C ILE A 36 -5.50 0.82 6.17
N GLY A 37 -5.27 0.87 7.48
CA GLY A 37 -5.94 0.02 8.47
C GLY A 37 -7.44 0.30 8.65
N LYS A 38 -7.92 1.48 8.25
CA LYS A 38 -9.35 1.83 8.24
C LYS A 38 -10.02 1.45 6.92
N THR A 39 -9.28 1.53 5.81
CA THR A 39 -9.79 1.33 4.46
C THR A 39 -9.82 -0.15 4.05
N TYR A 40 -8.78 -0.91 4.42
CA TYR A 40 -8.58 -2.28 3.96
C TYR A 40 -8.76 -3.30 5.08
N SER A 41 -9.18 -4.51 4.71
CA SER A 41 -9.34 -5.61 5.68
C SER A 41 -7.99 -6.17 6.07
N THR A 42 -7.82 -6.60 7.32
CA THR A 42 -6.60 -7.33 7.74
C THR A 42 -6.52 -8.71 7.08
N GLY A 43 -5.34 -9.12 6.62
CA GLY A 43 -5.13 -10.44 6.02
C GLY A 43 -3.66 -10.85 6.03
N GLY A 44 -3.36 -12.07 6.50
CA GLY A 44 -1.98 -12.55 6.63
C GLY A 44 -1.15 -11.63 7.54
N SER A 45 0.00 -11.17 7.05
CA SER A 45 0.89 -10.21 7.72
C SER A 45 0.60 -8.74 7.38
N GLY A 46 -0.43 -8.45 6.58
CA GLY A 46 -0.74 -7.09 6.12
C GLY A 46 -2.24 -6.85 5.94
N TRP A 47 -2.58 -6.20 4.83
CA TRP A 47 -3.96 -5.87 4.48
C TRP A 47 -4.37 -6.47 3.15
N LEU A 48 -5.68 -6.49 2.91
CA LEU A 48 -6.33 -7.12 1.79
C LEU A 48 -7.45 -6.22 1.26
N ASP A 49 -7.44 -6.01 -0.04
CA ASP A 49 -8.61 -5.63 -0.83
C ASP A 49 -9.00 -6.82 -1.69
N LYS A 50 -10.24 -7.29 -1.60
CA LYS A 50 -10.70 -8.49 -2.32
C LYS A 50 -11.22 -8.21 -3.74
N ASP A 51 -11.44 -6.93 -4.08
CA ASP A 51 -12.15 -6.51 -5.28
C ASP A 51 -11.30 -5.62 -6.21
N SER A 52 -10.26 -4.98 -5.67
CA SER A 52 -9.43 -4.04 -6.43
C SER A 52 -8.10 -4.66 -6.87
N SER A 53 -7.71 -4.37 -8.12
CA SER A 53 -6.40 -4.69 -8.68
C SER A 53 -5.26 -3.90 -8.02
N PRO A 54 -4.00 -4.38 -8.07
CA PRO A 54 -2.88 -3.70 -7.41
C PRO A 54 -2.72 -2.23 -7.80
N ALA A 55 -2.82 -1.91 -9.10
CA ALA A 55 -2.78 -0.54 -9.61
C ALA A 55 -3.78 0.39 -8.92
N LYS A 56 -5.06 -0.02 -8.81
CA LYS A 56 -6.11 0.78 -8.16
C LYS A 56 -5.86 0.99 -6.67
N VAL A 57 -5.34 -0.02 -5.98
CA VAL A 57 -5.03 0.06 -4.56
C VAL A 57 -3.83 0.98 -4.34
N ALA A 58 -2.80 0.88 -5.19
CA ALA A 58 -1.65 1.77 -5.16
C ALA A 58 -2.06 3.22 -5.48
N ASP A 59 -2.89 3.45 -6.50
CA ASP A 59 -3.45 4.77 -6.81
C ASP A 59 -4.20 5.36 -5.61
N ALA A 60 -5.05 4.57 -4.95
CA ALA A 60 -5.80 5.05 -3.79
C ALA A 60 -4.91 5.39 -2.59
N ILE A 61 -3.80 4.67 -2.40
CA ILE A 61 -2.82 4.96 -1.34
C ILE A 61 -2.06 6.25 -1.67
N ASP A 62 -1.61 6.39 -2.93
CA ASP A 62 -0.88 7.56 -3.44
C ASP A 62 -1.75 8.82 -3.42
N ASP A 63 -3.00 8.73 -3.87
CA ASP A 63 -3.99 9.82 -3.82
C ASP A 63 -4.29 10.30 -2.39
N HIS A 64 -4.20 9.40 -1.40
CA HIS A 64 -4.38 9.76 0.00
C HIS A 64 -3.13 10.42 0.58
N ARG A 65 -1.95 9.91 0.19
CA ARG A 65 -0.66 10.44 0.60
C ARG A 65 0.37 10.12 -0.48
N ASP A 66 0.80 11.17 -1.19
CA ASP A 66 1.80 11.10 -2.25
C ASP A 66 3.04 10.32 -1.80
N ALA A 67 3.39 9.30 -2.57
CA ALA A 67 4.63 8.56 -2.43
C ALA A 67 5.81 9.39 -2.92
N LEU A 68 7.00 9.17 -2.34
CA LEU A 68 8.24 9.78 -2.80
C LEU A 68 8.67 9.28 -4.18
N ASP A 69 8.32 8.03 -4.48
CA ASP A 69 8.62 7.37 -5.75
C ASP A 69 7.68 6.18 -5.94
N ARG A 70 7.47 5.77 -7.20
CA ARG A 70 6.59 4.67 -7.58
C ARG A 70 7.26 3.77 -8.61
N ALA A 71 7.04 2.47 -8.48
CA ALA A 71 7.48 1.47 -9.44
C ALA A 71 6.42 0.37 -9.60
N SER A 72 6.52 -0.39 -10.69
CA SER A 72 5.62 -1.50 -10.98
C SER A 72 6.39 -2.65 -11.63
N GLY A 73 6.01 -3.90 -11.34
CA GLY A 73 6.65 -5.08 -11.92
C GLY A 73 5.94 -6.37 -11.55
N ASP A 74 5.87 -7.33 -12.48
CA ASP A 74 5.21 -8.64 -12.29
C ASP A 74 3.76 -8.54 -11.75
N GLY A 75 3.04 -7.48 -12.15
CA GLY A 75 1.67 -7.21 -11.68
C GLY A 75 1.58 -6.65 -10.27
N MET A 76 2.71 -6.40 -9.61
CA MET A 76 2.81 -5.69 -8.33
C MET A 76 3.02 -4.20 -8.55
N GLU A 77 2.62 -3.41 -7.55
CA GLU A 77 2.91 -1.98 -7.43
C GLU A 77 3.73 -1.72 -6.18
N PHE A 78 4.60 -0.73 -6.26
CA PHE A 78 5.51 -0.37 -5.19
C PHE A 78 5.46 1.14 -4.95
N LEU A 79 5.26 1.55 -3.71
CA LEU A 79 5.25 2.96 -3.30
C LEU A 79 6.33 3.18 -2.24
N ARG A 80 7.20 4.16 -2.49
CA ARG A 80 8.29 4.53 -1.58
C ARG A 80 7.83 5.64 -0.64
N TYR A 81 8.02 5.42 0.65
CA TYR A 81 7.88 6.42 1.70
C TYR A 81 9.23 6.53 2.43
N GLY A 82 9.41 7.51 3.32
CA GLY A 82 10.71 7.85 3.92
C GLY A 82 11.60 6.63 4.26
N ASP A 83 11.27 5.93 5.34
CA ASP A 83 11.95 4.71 5.78
C ASP A 83 11.19 3.43 5.43
N ASP A 84 10.09 3.55 4.69
CA ASP A 84 9.12 2.49 4.46
C ASP A 84 8.84 2.26 2.97
N MET A 85 8.33 1.08 2.66
CA MET A 85 7.88 0.70 1.33
C MET A 85 6.54 -0.01 1.44
N VAL A 86 5.60 0.37 0.58
CA VAL A 86 4.36 -0.36 0.38
C VAL A 86 4.51 -1.22 -0.86
N THR A 87 4.24 -2.51 -0.71
CA THR A 87 4.10 -3.46 -1.83
C THR A 87 2.64 -3.86 -1.95
N VAL A 88 2.07 -3.66 -3.12
CA VAL A 88 0.72 -4.13 -3.45
C VAL A 88 0.84 -5.28 -4.46
N SER A 89 0.42 -6.47 -4.05
CA SER A 89 0.58 -7.70 -4.83
C SER A 89 -0.77 -8.29 -5.24
N PRO A 90 -0.89 -8.95 -6.41
CA PRO A 90 -2.10 -9.65 -6.78
C PRO A 90 -2.48 -10.73 -5.76
N TYR A 91 -3.74 -10.79 -5.36
CA TYR A 91 -4.29 -11.84 -4.51
C TYR A 91 -5.69 -12.25 -4.96
N ARG A 92 -5.80 -13.43 -5.59
CA ARG A 92 -7.05 -13.93 -6.19
C ARG A 92 -7.62 -12.89 -7.17
N ASN A 93 -8.79 -12.33 -6.86
CA ASN A 93 -9.45 -11.29 -7.66
C ASN A 93 -9.13 -9.86 -7.19
N GLY A 94 -8.34 -9.72 -6.11
CA GLY A 94 -7.98 -8.46 -5.51
C GLY A 94 -6.48 -8.33 -5.28
N SER A 95 -6.10 -7.70 -4.18
CA SER A 95 -4.73 -7.33 -3.86
C SER A 95 -4.42 -7.47 -2.37
N THR A 96 -3.21 -7.91 -2.05
CA THR A 96 -2.63 -7.78 -0.71
C THR A 96 -1.74 -6.55 -0.63
N ILE A 97 -1.73 -5.91 0.52
CA ILE A 97 -0.91 -4.72 0.82
C ILE A 97 0.02 -5.10 1.96
N GLU A 98 1.32 -4.98 1.71
CA GLU A 98 2.37 -5.19 2.70
C GLU A 98 3.11 -3.88 2.92
N ILE A 99 3.37 -3.55 4.18
CA ILE A 99 4.19 -2.38 4.54
C ILE A 99 5.42 -2.92 5.25
N GLU A 100 6.58 -2.55 4.72
CA GLU A 100 7.87 -3.03 5.22
C GLU A 100 8.87 -1.89 5.29
N ASP A 101 9.93 -2.06 6.09
CA ASP A 101 11.07 -1.15 6.02
C ASP A 101 11.61 -1.08 4.59
N TYR A 102 11.92 0.12 4.12
CA TYR A 102 12.44 0.38 2.77
C TYR A 102 13.63 -0.52 2.45
N ARG A 103 14.51 -0.77 3.42
CA ARG A 103 15.68 -1.66 3.25
C ARG A 103 15.28 -3.10 2.91
N ASN A 104 14.26 -3.63 3.58
CA ASN A 104 13.80 -4.99 3.40
C ASN A 104 13.02 -5.14 2.10
N GLY A 105 12.10 -4.20 1.83
CA GLY A 105 11.33 -4.15 0.59
C GLY A 105 12.24 -3.99 -0.64
N TYR A 106 13.20 -3.05 -0.59
CA TYR A 106 14.19 -2.86 -1.66
C TYR A 106 14.95 -4.14 -1.94
N ARG A 107 15.48 -4.83 -0.91
CA ARG A 107 16.22 -6.08 -1.11
C ARG A 107 15.36 -7.17 -1.76
N ARG A 108 14.07 -7.26 -1.42
CA ARG A 108 13.14 -8.27 -1.95
C ARG A 108 12.73 -8.00 -3.40
N HIS A 109 12.59 -6.72 -3.75
CA HIS A 109 11.98 -6.31 -5.02
C HIS A 109 12.94 -5.54 -5.94
N GLN A 110 14.22 -5.41 -5.62
CA GLN A 110 15.21 -4.58 -6.34
C GLN A 110 15.22 -4.75 -7.87
N GLN A 111 14.89 -5.94 -8.38
CA GLN A 111 14.76 -6.21 -9.81
C GLN A 111 13.69 -5.35 -10.51
N HIS A 112 12.70 -4.84 -9.77
CA HIS A 112 11.63 -3.97 -10.26
C HIS A 112 11.85 -2.49 -9.89
N LEU A 113 12.87 -2.16 -9.10
CA LEU A 113 13.07 -0.83 -8.51
C LEU A 113 14.27 -0.11 -9.15
N THR A 114 14.35 -0.12 -10.48
CA THR A 114 15.56 0.24 -11.24
C THR A 114 16.15 1.62 -10.90
N TYR A 115 15.31 2.60 -10.54
CA TYR A 115 15.74 3.97 -10.27
C TYR A 115 15.72 4.35 -8.80
N TRP A 116 15.34 3.44 -7.91
CA TRP A 116 15.23 3.75 -6.49
C TRP A 116 16.61 3.74 -5.82
N PRO A 117 16.86 4.65 -4.86
CA PRO A 117 18.16 4.77 -4.22
C PRO A 117 18.47 3.54 -3.35
N ASN A 118 19.62 2.91 -3.58
CA ASN A 118 20.02 1.75 -2.78
C ASN A 118 20.14 2.12 -1.28
N PRO A 119 19.42 1.43 -0.37
CA PRO A 119 19.42 1.76 1.07
C PRO A 119 20.79 1.55 1.76
N SER A 120 21.73 0.83 1.13
CA SER A 120 23.08 0.61 1.66
C SER A 120 24.02 1.81 1.53
N SER A 121 23.67 2.83 0.72
CA SER A 121 24.46 4.07 0.64
C SER A 121 24.24 5.00 1.83
N PHE A 122 23.16 4.82 2.61
CA PHE A 122 22.93 5.52 3.86
C PHE A 122 23.71 4.85 5.00
N ARG A 123 25.03 5.08 5.06
CA ARG A 123 25.86 4.72 6.22
C ARG A 123 25.59 5.69 7.36
N GLY A 124 24.48 5.48 8.07
CA GLY A 124 24.11 6.25 9.25
C GLY A 124 23.11 5.48 10.11
N GLY A 125 23.58 4.43 10.79
CA GLY A 125 22.75 3.62 11.67
C GLY A 125 23.41 2.28 11.95
N GLY A 126 24.37 2.30 12.88
CA GLY A 126 24.92 1.07 13.47
C GLY A 126 23.83 0.21 14.13
N PRO A 127 24.19 -0.99 14.62
CA PRO A 127 23.23 -1.93 15.19
C PRO A 127 22.54 -1.33 16.42
N GLY A 128 21.25 -1.02 16.29
CA GLY A 128 20.35 -0.69 17.40
C GLY A 128 18.93 -1.02 16.93
N SER A 129 18.14 -1.88 17.55
CA SER A 129 18.11 -2.38 18.93
C SER A 129 18.24 -3.91 18.89
N GLY A 130 18.92 -4.62 19.81
CA GLY A 130 18.90 -4.41 21.25
C GLY A 130 17.60 -4.96 21.81
N LYS A 131 17.68 -6.17 22.41
CA LYS A 131 16.70 -6.90 23.24
C LYS A 131 15.36 -7.32 22.63
#